data_AF-A0AB33SXJ4-F1
#
_entry.id   AF-A0AB33SXJ4-F1
#
_cell.length_a   1.000
_cell.length_b   1.000
_cell.length_c   1.000
_cell.angle_alpha   90.00
_cell.angle_beta   90.00
_cell.angle_gamma   90.00
#
_symmetry.space_group_name_H-M   'P 1'
#
loop_
_entity.id
_entity.type
_entity.pdbx_description
1 polymer ?
#
loop_
_entity_poly.entity_id
_entity_poly.type
_entity_poly.pdbx_seq_one_letter_code
_entity_poly.pdbx_strand_id
1 'polypeptide(L)'
;MGGVLTLDAAFLGSVPADLGKALLERARADCGPVLHRAIESMREPLATMAGYHLGWWNADRSTAAGSSGKYFRAALVYAAAAACGGDVGDATPVSAAVELVHNFTLLHDDVMDGDATRRGRPTVWSVWGVGGAILLGDALHATAVRILTGLTDECVAVRAIRRLQMSCLDLCIGQFEDCLLEGQPEVTVDDYLRMAAGKMNRPGMSGDSSSWKGWGHVRWFIEEVPAGAA
;
A
#
# COMPACT_ATOMS: atom_id res chain seq x y z
N MET A 1 -18.05 22.94 -5.18
CA MET A 1 -17.56 22.80 -6.58
C MET A 1 -16.07 22.51 -6.51
N GLY A 2 -15.71 21.23 -6.38
CA GLY A 2 -14.31 20.78 -6.36
C GLY A 2 -13.88 20.52 -7.79
N GLY A 3 -12.87 21.25 -8.26
CA GLY A 3 -12.31 21.06 -9.60
C GLY A 3 -11.76 19.64 -9.73
N VAL A 4 -12.28 18.92 -10.71
CA VAL A 4 -11.67 17.68 -11.21
C VAL A 4 -10.34 18.13 -11.84
N LEU A 5 -9.22 17.81 -11.21
CA LEU A 5 -7.93 17.87 -11.89
C LEU A 5 -7.95 16.77 -12.95
N THR A 6 -8.47 17.07 -14.13
CA THR A 6 -8.21 16.30 -15.35
C THR A 6 -6.73 16.52 -15.65
N LEU A 7 -5.90 15.60 -15.23
CA LEU A 7 -4.54 15.49 -15.72
C LEU A 7 -4.67 14.93 -17.13
N ASP A 8 -4.84 15.84 -18.10
CA ASP A 8 -4.85 15.49 -19.52
C ASP A 8 -3.60 14.65 -19.81
N ALA A 9 -3.81 13.49 -20.46
CA ALA A 9 -2.78 12.50 -20.80
C ALA A 9 -1.72 13.02 -21.80
N ALA A 10 -1.72 14.32 -22.11
CA ALA A 10 -0.63 14.97 -22.79
C ALA A 10 0.57 15.00 -21.84
N PHE A 11 1.61 14.25 -22.17
CA PHE A 11 2.93 14.29 -21.53
C PHE A 11 3.30 15.77 -21.30
N LEU A 12 3.07 16.26 -20.08
CA LEU A 12 3.17 17.68 -19.80
C LEU A 12 4.64 18.06 -20.03
N GLY A 13 4.88 19.00 -20.95
CA GLY A 13 6.22 19.56 -21.19
C GLY A 13 6.88 20.12 -19.93
N SER A 14 6.11 20.29 -18.85
CA SER A 14 6.58 20.53 -17.48
C SER A 14 5.56 19.99 -16.46
N VAL A 15 6.02 19.22 -15.46
CA VAL A 15 5.20 18.80 -14.32
C VAL A 15 4.86 20.02 -13.44
N PRO A 16 3.57 20.26 -13.09
CA PRO A 16 3.20 21.36 -12.20
C PRO A 16 3.89 21.25 -10.83
N ALA A 17 4.41 22.37 -10.33
CA ALA A 17 5.19 22.40 -9.08
C ALA A 17 4.40 21.94 -7.84
N ASP A 18 3.07 22.02 -7.89
CA ASP A 18 2.13 21.68 -6.81
C ASP A 18 1.47 20.30 -6.97
N LEU A 19 1.75 19.57 -8.06
CA LEU A 19 1.11 18.31 -8.37
C LEU A 19 1.22 17.30 -7.22
N GLY A 20 2.41 17.15 -6.64
CA GLY A 20 2.64 16.22 -5.53
C GLY A 20 1.79 16.55 -4.30
N LYS A 21 1.62 17.84 -3.99
CA LYS A 21 0.78 18.29 -2.87
C LYS A 21 -0.70 18.02 -3.18
N ALA A 22 -1.15 18.34 -4.39
CA ALA A 22 -2.53 18.09 -4.81
C ALA A 22 -2.88 16.60 -4.77
N LEU A 23 -1.99 15.72 -5.22
CA LEU A 23 -2.18 14.26 -5.16
C LEU A 23 -2.27 13.74 -3.72
N LEU A 24 -1.47 14.27 -2.79
CA LEU A 24 -1.53 13.89 -1.38
C LEU A 24 -2.82 14.38 -0.71
N GLU A 25 -3.27 15.59 -1.02
CA GLU A 25 -4.54 16.14 -0.54
C GLU A 25 -5.72 15.31 -1.05
N ARG A 26 -5.72 14.98 -2.35
CA ARG A 26 -6.70 14.10 -2.99
C ARG A 26 -6.72 12.72 -2.33
N ALA A 27 -5.55 12.11 -2.18
CA ALA A 27 -5.43 10.79 -1.56
C ALA A 27 -6.00 10.78 -0.14
N ARG A 28 -5.72 11.82 0.65
CA ARG A 28 -6.30 11.94 2.00
C ARG A 28 -7.82 12.10 1.97
N ALA A 29 -8.34 12.93 1.07
CA ALA A 29 -9.76 13.22 0.95
C ALA A 29 -10.60 12.01 0.50
N ASP A 30 -10.06 11.21 -0.41
CA ASP A 30 -10.84 10.16 -1.10
C ASP A 30 -10.55 8.76 -0.53
N CYS A 31 -9.27 8.42 -0.31
CA CYS A 31 -8.88 7.12 0.25
C CYS A 31 -9.23 7.03 1.74
N GLY A 32 -9.10 8.13 2.49
CA GLY A 32 -9.32 8.17 3.94
C GLY A 32 -10.69 7.61 4.37
N PRO A 33 -11.81 8.11 3.81
CA PRO A 33 -13.15 7.61 4.12
C PRO A 33 -13.38 6.13 3.75
N VAL A 34 -12.71 5.62 2.70
CA VAL A 34 -12.81 4.20 2.34
C VAL A 34 -12.10 3.34 3.38
N LEU A 35 -10.87 3.71 3.79
CA LEU A 35 -10.14 3.01 4.84
C LEU A 35 -10.90 3.01 6.16
N HIS A 36 -11.46 4.17 6.56
CA HIS A 36 -12.20 4.29 7.81
C HIS A 36 -13.41 3.35 7.83
N ARG A 37 -14.25 3.38 6.78
CA ARG A 37 -15.40 2.47 6.66
C ARG A 37 -14.98 0.99 6.62
N ALA A 38 -13.90 0.67 5.92
CA ALA A 38 -13.40 -0.70 5.84
C ALA A 38 -13.01 -1.23 7.22
N ILE A 39 -12.32 -0.41 8.02
CA ILE A 39 -11.87 -0.76 9.37
C ILE A 39 -13.02 -0.79 10.38
N GLU A 40 -13.93 0.18 10.34
CA GLU A 40 -15.11 0.17 11.20
C GLU A 40 -16.04 -1.02 10.91
N SER A 41 -16.01 -1.56 9.68
CA SER A 41 -16.76 -2.77 9.34
C SER A 41 -16.13 -4.07 9.86
N MET A 42 -14.91 -4.03 10.38
CA MET A 42 -14.26 -5.21 10.98
C MET A 42 -14.92 -5.57 12.32
N ARG A 43 -14.85 -6.84 12.71
CA ARG A 43 -15.31 -7.28 14.03
C ARG A 43 -14.26 -6.95 15.08
N GLU A 44 -14.71 -6.68 16.31
CA GLU A 44 -13.80 -6.55 17.44
C GLU A 44 -13.09 -7.88 17.75
N PRO A 45 -11.83 -7.85 18.23
CA PRO A 45 -11.02 -6.66 18.56
C PRO A 45 -10.30 -6.02 17.36
N LEU A 46 -10.41 -6.59 16.16
CA LEU A 46 -9.59 -6.20 15.00
C LEU A 46 -9.83 -4.76 14.55
N ALA A 47 -11.07 -4.27 14.61
CA ALA A 47 -11.37 -2.88 14.31
C ALA A 47 -10.57 -1.94 15.21
N THR A 48 -10.63 -2.13 16.54
CA THR A 48 -9.89 -1.33 17.50
C THR A 48 -8.39 -1.40 17.26
N MET A 49 -7.84 -2.59 17.01
CA MET A 49 -6.42 -2.78 16.76
C MET A 49 -5.96 -2.10 15.45
N ALA A 50 -6.77 -2.15 14.39
CA ALA A 50 -6.49 -1.48 13.12
C ALA A 50 -6.47 0.05 13.29
N GLY A 51 -7.49 0.62 13.96
CA GLY A 51 -7.54 2.05 14.23
C GLY A 51 -6.42 2.52 15.16
N TYR A 52 -5.98 1.67 16.10
CA TYR A 52 -4.79 1.92 16.90
C TYR A 52 -3.51 1.96 16.04
N HIS A 53 -3.31 0.96 15.19
CA HIS A 53 -2.14 0.86 14.30
C HIS A 53 -2.02 2.08 13.39
N LEU A 54 -3.14 2.54 12.84
CA LEU A 54 -3.20 3.73 11.97
C LEU A 54 -3.12 5.05 12.73
N GLY A 55 -3.09 4.99 14.06
CA GLY A 55 -2.97 6.14 14.92
C GLY A 55 -4.25 6.96 15.07
N TRP A 56 -5.41 6.40 14.72
CA TRP A 56 -6.72 7.04 14.88
C TRP A 56 -7.20 6.98 16.32
N TRP A 57 -6.95 5.85 16.97
CA TRP A 57 -7.39 5.58 18.33
C TRP A 57 -6.24 5.19 19.25
N ASN A 58 -6.46 5.31 20.55
CA ASN A 58 -5.69 4.64 21.59
C ASN A 58 -6.26 3.23 21.83
N ALA A 59 -5.59 2.43 22.66
CA ALA A 59 -6.00 1.04 22.89
C ALA A 59 -7.39 0.90 23.54
N ASP A 60 -7.86 1.96 24.20
CA ASP A 60 -9.18 2.09 24.82
C ASP A 60 -10.25 2.70 23.87
N ARG A 61 -9.93 2.83 22.58
CA ARG A 61 -10.74 3.50 21.54
C ARG A 61 -10.93 5.01 21.68
N SER A 62 -10.27 5.68 22.63
CA SER A 62 -10.26 7.15 22.65
C SER A 62 -9.49 7.71 21.45
N THR A 63 -9.86 8.90 20.95
CA THR A 63 -9.17 9.54 19.82
C THR A 63 -7.70 9.79 20.16
N ALA A 64 -6.80 9.36 19.28
CA ALA A 64 -5.38 9.62 19.45
C ALA A 64 -4.99 10.99 18.86
N ALA A 65 -4.00 11.65 19.47
CA ALA A 65 -3.40 12.88 18.95
C ALA A 65 -2.42 12.64 17.78
N GLY A 66 -2.28 11.38 17.33
CA GLY A 66 -1.32 10.97 16.31
C GLY A 66 -1.68 11.47 14.91
N SER A 67 -0.68 11.59 14.04
CA SER A 67 -0.92 11.90 12.64
C SER A 67 -1.44 10.66 11.91
N SER A 68 -2.61 10.79 11.27
CA SER A 68 -3.05 9.84 10.24
C SER A 68 -1.96 9.70 9.16
N GLY A 69 -1.90 8.53 8.50
CA GLY A 69 -0.85 8.16 7.54
C GLY A 69 -0.51 9.22 6.49
N LYS A 70 0.64 9.05 5.83
CA LYS A 70 1.11 9.99 4.80
C LYS A 70 0.36 9.85 3.47
N TYR A 71 -0.42 8.78 3.26
CA TYR A 71 -1.16 8.47 2.02
C TYR A 71 -0.29 8.53 0.75
N PHE A 72 1.02 8.27 0.88
CA PHE A 72 1.94 8.39 -0.24
C PHE A 72 1.67 7.33 -1.31
N ARG A 73 1.36 6.10 -0.91
CA ARG A 73 1.06 5.03 -1.88
C ARG A 73 -0.29 5.28 -2.52
N ALA A 74 -1.29 5.73 -1.76
CA ALA A 74 -2.55 6.18 -2.34
C ALA A 74 -2.34 7.32 -3.37
N ALA A 75 -1.53 8.32 -3.06
CA ALA A 75 -1.20 9.41 -4.00
C ALA A 75 -0.52 8.90 -5.27
N LEU A 76 0.37 7.89 -5.16
CA LEU A 76 0.97 7.24 -6.33
C LEU A 76 -0.07 6.49 -7.16
N VAL A 77 -1.05 5.83 -6.55
CA VAL A 77 -2.16 5.19 -7.27
C VAL A 77 -2.95 6.24 -8.06
N TYR A 78 -3.29 7.39 -7.46
CA TYR A 78 -3.97 8.47 -8.20
C TYR A 78 -3.12 9.09 -9.31
N ALA A 79 -1.81 9.29 -9.06
CA ALA A 79 -0.89 9.84 -10.06
C ALA A 79 -0.80 8.92 -11.26
N ALA A 80 -0.73 7.62 -10.97
CA ALA A 80 -0.74 6.60 -11.97
C ALA A 80 -2.10 6.63 -12.69
N ALA A 81 -3.25 6.81 -12.02
CA ALA A 81 -4.54 7.03 -12.69
C ALA A 81 -4.59 8.09 -13.75
N ALA A 82 -4.19 9.26 -13.31
CA ALA A 82 -4.09 10.41 -14.15
C ALA A 82 -3.21 10.17 -15.38
N ALA A 83 -2.01 9.59 -15.18
CA ALA A 83 -1.03 9.40 -16.26
C ALA A 83 -1.53 8.53 -17.42
N CYS A 84 -2.64 7.83 -17.22
CA CYS A 84 -3.13 6.80 -18.11
C CYS A 84 -4.48 7.21 -18.70
N GLY A 85 -5.10 8.26 -18.17
CA GLY A 85 -6.45 8.67 -18.54
C GLY A 85 -7.55 7.88 -17.83
N GLY A 86 -7.25 7.25 -16.68
CA GLY A 86 -8.25 6.59 -15.85
C GLY A 86 -9.03 7.58 -14.96
N ASP A 87 -10.24 7.19 -14.56
CA ASP A 87 -11.06 7.99 -13.63
C ASP A 87 -10.54 7.86 -12.17
N VAL A 88 -10.60 8.98 -11.45
CA VAL A 88 -10.35 9.09 -10.00
C VAL A 88 -11.28 8.18 -9.19
N GLY A 89 -12.53 8.00 -9.64
CA GLY A 89 -13.51 7.12 -9.01
C GLY A 89 -13.01 5.68 -8.87
N ASP A 90 -12.47 5.14 -9.96
CA ASP A 90 -11.97 3.76 -10.03
C ASP A 90 -10.66 3.56 -9.27
N ALA A 91 -9.82 4.60 -9.19
CA ALA A 91 -8.55 4.58 -8.47
C ALA A 91 -8.72 4.52 -6.94
N THR A 92 -9.85 5.02 -6.44
CA THR A 92 -10.10 5.17 -5.00
C THR A 92 -10.13 3.85 -4.23
N PRO A 93 -10.98 2.85 -4.58
CA PRO A 93 -10.94 1.53 -3.93
C PRO A 93 -9.58 0.83 -4.04
N VAL A 94 -8.88 0.99 -5.17
CA VAL A 94 -7.52 0.43 -5.37
C VAL A 94 -6.52 1.08 -4.41
N SER A 95 -6.56 2.40 -4.25
CA SER A 95 -5.68 3.14 -3.34
C SER A 95 -5.83 2.68 -1.90
N ALA A 96 -7.06 2.42 -1.45
CA ALA A 96 -7.35 1.88 -0.12
C ALA A 96 -6.83 0.46 0.06
N ALA A 97 -7.00 -0.42 -0.94
CA ALA A 97 -6.45 -1.77 -0.91
C ALA A 97 -4.92 -1.76 -0.79
N VAL A 98 -4.23 -0.87 -1.51
CA VAL A 98 -2.77 -0.71 -1.44
C VAL A 98 -2.31 -0.21 -0.07
N GLU A 99 -2.99 0.78 0.51
CA GLU A 99 -2.66 1.25 1.88
C GLU A 99 -2.91 0.14 2.92
N LEU A 100 -3.98 -0.64 2.80
CA LEU A 100 -4.24 -1.78 3.70
C LEU A 100 -3.13 -2.83 3.63
N VAL A 101 -2.71 -3.22 2.42
CA VAL A 101 -1.59 -4.16 2.25
C VAL A 101 -0.30 -3.58 2.83
N HIS A 102 -0.04 -2.29 2.64
CA HIS A 102 1.13 -1.68 3.26
C HIS A 102 1.11 -1.74 4.80
N ASN A 103 -0.04 -1.49 5.42
CA ASN A 103 -0.15 -1.58 6.88
C ASN A 103 -0.11 -3.03 7.39
N PHE A 104 -0.62 -3.98 6.60
CA PHE A 104 -0.43 -5.41 6.85
C PHE A 104 1.06 -5.78 6.96
N THR A 105 1.89 -5.34 6.01
CA THR A 105 3.31 -5.70 6.00
C THR A 105 4.00 -5.09 7.22
N LEU A 106 3.72 -3.83 7.56
CA LEU A 106 4.28 -3.20 8.75
C LEU A 106 3.93 -3.95 10.05
N LEU A 107 2.70 -4.46 10.18
CA LEU A 107 2.32 -5.24 11.37
C LEU A 107 3.12 -6.53 11.51
N HIS A 108 3.40 -7.19 10.39
CA HIS A 108 4.15 -8.44 10.35
C HIS A 108 5.65 -8.18 10.52
N ASP A 109 6.20 -7.14 9.88
CA ASP A 109 7.59 -6.69 10.05
C ASP A 109 7.88 -6.37 11.53
N ASP A 110 6.98 -5.64 12.21
CA ASP A 110 7.16 -5.30 13.63
C ASP A 110 7.32 -6.55 14.51
N VAL A 111 6.64 -7.64 14.16
CA VAL A 111 6.73 -8.93 14.85
C VAL A 111 8.05 -9.64 14.51
N MET A 112 8.41 -9.69 13.23
CA MET A 112 9.61 -10.38 12.75
C MET A 112 10.88 -9.71 13.31
N ASP A 113 10.91 -8.38 13.31
CA ASP A 113 12.06 -7.57 13.74
C ASP A 113 12.12 -7.43 15.28
N GLY A 114 11.08 -7.86 16.01
CA GLY A 114 10.98 -7.67 17.46
C GLY A 114 10.85 -6.19 17.87
N ASP A 115 10.26 -5.38 16.99
CA ASP A 115 10.19 -3.93 17.09
C ASP A 115 9.08 -3.52 18.08
N ALA A 116 9.44 -3.19 19.32
CA ALA A 116 8.45 -2.89 20.36
C ALA A 116 7.72 -1.54 20.17
N THR A 117 8.25 -0.65 19.32
CA THR A 117 7.68 0.68 19.07
C THR A 117 7.69 1.07 17.59
N ARG A 118 6.70 1.85 17.17
CA ARG A 118 6.60 2.43 15.84
C ARG A 118 6.06 3.85 15.90
N ARG A 119 6.74 4.79 15.24
CA ARG A 119 6.37 6.22 15.21
C ARG A 119 6.12 6.79 16.62
N GLY A 120 6.92 6.36 17.60
CA GLY A 120 6.83 6.80 19.00
C GLY A 120 5.70 6.17 19.81
N ARG A 121 5.00 5.14 19.30
CA ARG A 121 3.94 4.40 20.00
C ARG A 121 4.30 2.92 20.13
N PRO A 122 3.85 2.21 21.19
CA PRO A 122 3.96 0.76 21.24
C PRO A 122 3.35 0.10 19.99
N THR A 123 3.98 -0.96 19.48
CA THR A 123 3.44 -1.71 18.34
C THR A 123 2.23 -2.55 18.74
N VAL A 124 1.45 -2.99 17.74
CA VAL A 124 0.27 -3.84 18.01
C VAL A 124 0.68 -5.13 18.72
N TRP A 125 1.80 -5.74 18.34
CA TRP A 125 2.24 -6.98 19.01
C TRP A 125 2.72 -6.73 20.44
N SER A 126 3.24 -5.54 20.75
CA SER A 126 3.60 -5.18 22.13
C SER A 126 2.38 -5.02 23.03
N VAL A 127 1.24 -4.60 22.47
CA VAL A 127 0.00 -4.34 23.23
C VAL A 127 -0.93 -5.56 23.28
N TRP A 128 -1.08 -6.26 22.16
CA TRP A 128 -2.02 -7.39 21.99
C TRP A 128 -1.35 -8.73 21.70
N GLY A 129 -0.02 -8.80 21.80
CA GLY A 129 0.76 -10.00 21.55
C GLY A 129 0.96 -10.32 20.07
N VAL A 130 1.89 -11.23 19.80
CA VAL A 130 2.25 -11.71 18.46
C VAL A 130 1.02 -12.22 17.69
N GLY A 131 0.20 -13.06 18.32
CA GLY A 131 -0.99 -13.62 17.67
C GLY A 131 -2.00 -12.55 17.24
N GLY A 132 -2.16 -11.50 18.03
CA GLY A 132 -3.03 -10.38 17.69
C GLY A 132 -2.53 -9.58 16.48
N ALA A 133 -1.23 -9.31 16.41
CA ALA A 133 -0.62 -8.60 15.29
C ALA A 133 -0.68 -9.41 13.98
N ILE A 134 -0.39 -10.72 14.04
CA ILE A 134 -0.47 -11.61 12.87
C ILE A 134 -1.90 -11.62 12.32
N LEU A 135 -2.88 -11.91 13.16
CA LEU A 135 -4.30 -11.97 12.76
C LEU A 135 -4.82 -10.64 12.23
N LEU A 136 -4.35 -9.51 12.79
CA LEU A 136 -4.68 -8.20 12.26
C LEU A 136 -4.11 -8.01 10.86
N GLY A 137 -2.84 -8.35 10.63
CA GLY A 137 -2.24 -8.29 9.31
C GLY A 137 -3.03 -9.09 8.28
N ASP A 138 -3.39 -10.33 8.60
CA ASP A 138 -4.20 -11.19 7.73
C ASP A 138 -5.57 -10.57 7.44
N ALA A 139 -6.20 -9.96 8.45
CA ALA A 139 -7.49 -9.29 8.29
C ALA A 139 -7.39 -8.04 7.40
N LEU A 140 -6.30 -7.27 7.47
CA LEU A 140 -6.07 -6.13 6.58
C LEU A 140 -5.86 -6.59 5.14
N HIS A 141 -5.08 -7.65 4.91
CA HIS A 141 -4.89 -8.24 3.58
C HIS A 141 -6.19 -8.78 2.99
N ALA A 142 -6.96 -9.55 3.76
CA ALA A 142 -8.27 -10.05 3.34
C ALA A 142 -9.25 -8.89 3.02
N THR A 143 -9.21 -7.81 3.81
CA THR A 143 -10.03 -6.62 3.57
C THR A 143 -9.61 -5.88 2.30
N ALA A 144 -8.31 -5.81 2.00
CA ALA A 144 -7.83 -5.23 0.75
C ALA A 144 -8.38 -5.99 -0.46
N VAL A 145 -8.33 -7.32 -0.44
CA VAL A 145 -8.93 -8.16 -1.50
C VAL A 145 -10.43 -7.95 -1.60
N ARG A 146 -11.15 -7.92 -0.46
CA ARG A 146 -12.59 -7.65 -0.42
C ARG A 146 -12.95 -6.31 -1.06
N ILE A 147 -12.18 -5.26 -0.81
CA ILE A 147 -12.41 -3.95 -1.46
C ILE A 147 -12.28 -4.07 -2.99
N LEU A 148 -11.24 -4.78 -3.47
CA LEU A 148 -11.06 -4.97 -4.91
C LEU A 148 -12.14 -5.83 -5.56
N THR A 149 -12.75 -6.78 -4.84
CA THR A 149 -13.91 -7.53 -5.36
C THR A 149 -15.16 -6.67 -5.54
N GLY A 150 -15.19 -5.46 -4.96
CA GLY A 150 -16.29 -4.52 -5.10
C GLY A 150 -16.15 -3.53 -6.26
N LEU A 151 -15.13 -3.65 -7.11
CA LEU A 151 -15.02 -2.85 -8.34
C LEU A 151 -16.16 -3.21 -9.31
N THR A 152 -16.67 -2.21 -10.02
CA THR A 152 -17.82 -2.39 -10.93
C THR A 152 -17.49 -3.28 -12.13
N ASP A 153 -16.26 -3.21 -12.64
CA ASP A 153 -15.77 -4.09 -13.70
C ASP A 153 -15.08 -5.32 -13.09
N GLU A 154 -15.68 -6.50 -13.28
CA GLU A 154 -15.15 -7.77 -12.78
C GLU A 154 -13.79 -8.14 -13.38
N CYS A 155 -13.55 -7.81 -14.64
CA CYS A 155 -12.27 -8.07 -15.30
C CYS A 155 -11.17 -7.19 -14.70
N VAL A 156 -11.47 -5.92 -14.41
CA VAL A 156 -10.56 -5.01 -13.68
C VAL A 156 -10.32 -5.53 -12.26
N ALA A 157 -11.36 -5.98 -11.55
CA ALA A 157 -11.25 -6.58 -10.21
C ALA A 157 -10.29 -7.77 -10.19
N VAL A 158 -10.47 -8.75 -11.09
CA VAL A 158 -9.61 -9.94 -11.17
C VAL A 158 -8.17 -9.55 -11.49
N ARG A 159 -7.95 -8.61 -12.42
CA ARG A 159 -6.59 -8.12 -12.75
C ARG A 159 -5.94 -7.43 -11.55
N ALA A 160 -6.65 -6.53 -10.87
CA ALA A 160 -6.15 -5.81 -9.70
C ALA A 160 -5.80 -6.77 -8.56
N ILE A 161 -6.67 -7.74 -8.25
CA ILE A 161 -6.42 -8.77 -7.23
C ILE A 161 -5.21 -9.60 -7.60
N ARG A 162 -5.14 -10.12 -8.83
CA ARG A 162 -4.00 -10.93 -9.28
C ARG A 162 -2.69 -10.18 -9.11
N ARG A 163 -2.64 -8.91 -9.50
CA ARG A 163 -1.43 -8.08 -9.36
C ARG A 163 -1.09 -7.86 -7.89
N LEU A 164 -2.05 -7.43 -7.07
CA LEU A 164 -1.84 -7.24 -5.63
C LEU A 164 -1.29 -8.52 -4.96
N GLN A 165 -1.81 -9.70 -5.31
CA GLN A 165 -1.34 -10.96 -4.76
C GLN A 165 0.07 -11.33 -5.24
N MET A 166 0.39 -11.12 -6.51
CA MET A 166 1.77 -11.29 -6.99
C MET A 166 2.73 -10.35 -6.25
N SER A 167 2.31 -9.11 -6.02
CA SER A 167 3.09 -8.15 -5.23
C SER A 167 3.33 -8.62 -3.79
N CYS A 168 2.32 -9.21 -3.14
CA CYS A 168 2.47 -9.79 -1.81
C CYS A 168 3.44 -10.97 -1.82
N LEU A 169 3.40 -11.84 -2.84
CA LEU A 169 4.34 -12.95 -2.96
C LEU A 169 5.80 -12.48 -3.10
N ASP A 170 6.04 -11.48 -3.96
CA ASP A 170 7.37 -10.89 -4.13
C ASP A 170 7.86 -10.25 -2.82
N LEU A 171 6.96 -9.59 -2.07
CA LEU A 171 7.28 -9.03 -0.76
C LEU A 171 7.65 -10.11 0.25
N CYS A 172 6.91 -11.23 0.30
CA CYS A 172 7.23 -12.35 1.19
C CYS A 172 8.62 -12.93 0.90
N ILE A 173 9.01 -13.03 -0.38
CA ILE A 173 10.36 -13.46 -0.75
C ILE A 173 11.40 -12.45 -0.25
N GLY A 174 11.18 -11.15 -0.49
CA GLY A 174 12.08 -10.10 -0.03
C GLY A 174 12.25 -10.07 1.49
N GLN A 175 11.16 -10.28 2.24
CA GLN A 175 11.19 -10.36 3.69
C GLN A 175 11.92 -11.62 4.18
N PHE A 176 11.70 -12.76 3.53
CA PHE A 176 12.43 -13.99 3.85
C PHE A 176 13.94 -13.84 3.61
N GLU A 177 14.34 -13.23 2.50
CA GLU A 177 15.76 -12.93 2.22
C GLU A 177 16.36 -11.99 3.26
N ASP A 178 15.62 -10.98 3.70
CA ASP A 178 16.06 -10.06 4.74
C ASP A 178 16.32 -10.76 6.08
N CYS A 179 15.39 -11.60 6.54
CA CYS A 179 15.59 -12.39 7.75
C CYS A 179 16.79 -13.35 7.66
N LEU A 180 17.15 -13.83 6.46
CA LEU A 180 18.35 -14.66 6.28
C LEU A 180 19.66 -13.87 6.38
N LEU A 181 19.63 -12.58 6.06
CA LEU A 181 20.78 -11.68 6.18
C LEU A 181 20.99 -11.22 7.63
N GLU A 182 19.95 -11.22 8.44
CA GLU A 182 20.07 -10.94 9.88
C GLU A 182 21.01 -11.95 10.56
N GLY A 183 22.05 -11.42 11.20
CA GLY A 183 23.06 -12.24 11.89
C GLY A 183 24.19 -12.76 11.00
N GLN A 184 24.21 -12.44 9.70
CA GLN A 184 25.35 -12.78 8.84
C GLN A 184 26.54 -11.83 9.10
N PRO A 185 27.75 -12.34 9.31
CA PRO A 185 28.93 -11.52 9.61
C PRO A 185 29.47 -10.76 8.38
N GLU A 186 29.13 -11.21 7.17
CA GLU A 186 29.56 -10.60 5.90
C GLU A 186 28.35 -10.50 4.95
N VAL A 187 27.93 -9.28 4.65
CA VAL A 187 26.84 -9.00 3.69
C VAL A 187 27.43 -8.21 2.52
N THR A 188 27.29 -8.73 1.30
CA THR A 188 27.77 -8.03 0.10
C THR A 188 26.79 -6.94 -0.34
N VAL A 189 27.27 -5.98 -1.15
CA VAL A 189 26.40 -4.96 -1.76
C VAL A 189 25.32 -5.61 -2.64
N ASP A 190 25.64 -6.68 -3.35
CA ASP A 190 24.68 -7.38 -4.20
C ASP A 190 23.59 -8.09 -3.39
N ASP A 191 23.93 -8.62 -2.21
CA ASP A 191 22.94 -9.22 -1.29
C ASP A 191 22.00 -8.16 -0.72
N TYR A 192 22.54 -7.01 -0.30
CA TYR A 192 21.73 -5.89 0.16
C TYR A 192 20.79 -5.36 -0.94
N LEU A 193 21.29 -5.20 -2.17
CA LEU A 193 20.49 -4.72 -3.30
C LEU A 193 19.37 -5.70 -3.70
N ARG A 194 19.63 -7.01 -3.61
CA ARG A 194 18.61 -8.05 -3.89
C ARG A 194 17.48 -8.01 -2.87
N MET A 195 17.83 -8.02 -1.58
CA MET A 195 16.87 -7.91 -0.48
C MET A 195 16.07 -6.60 -0.56
N ALA A 196 16.75 -5.46 -0.76
CA ALA A 196 16.09 -4.15 -0.84
C ALA A 196 15.12 -4.08 -2.03
N ALA A 197 15.47 -4.70 -3.16
CA ALA A 197 14.61 -4.78 -4.33
C ALA A 197 13.36 -5.66 -4.10
N GLY A 198 13.47 -6.73 -3.31
CA GLY A 198 12.33 -7.54 -2.87
C GLY A 198 11.38 -6.76 -1.96
N LYS A 199 11.91 -6.12 -0.90
CA LYS A 199 11.14 -5.26 0.02
C LYS A 199 10.47 -4.05 -0.66
N MET A 200 11.09 -3.49 -1.70
CA MET A 200 10.54 -2.36 -2.47
C MET A 200 9.78 -2.77 -3.74
N ASN A 201 9.67 -4.07 -4.01
CA ASN A 201 8.99 -4.68 -5.15
C ASN A 201 9.40 -4.18 -6.55
N ARG A 202 10.60 -4.58 -6.97
CA ARG A 202 11.10 -4.46 -8.35
C ARG A 202 11.10 -5.84 -9.04
N PRO A 203 10.39 -6.05 -10.17
CA PRO A 203 10.51 -7.30 -10.91
C PRO A 203 11.79 -7.33 -11.77
N GLY A 204 12.52 -8.45 -11.69
CA GLY A 204 13.34 -8.97 -12.79
C GLY A 204 14.85 -9.06 -12.54
N MET A 205 15.32 -10.23 -12.09
CA MET A 205 16.61 -10.79 -12.49
C MET A 205 16.39 -11.74 -13.68
N SER A 206 16.31 -11.16 -14.87
CA SER A 206 16.78 -11.79 -16.10
C SER A 206 17.69 -10.76 -16.78
N GLY A 207 18.90 -11.19 -17.10
CA GLY A 207 20.04 -10.35 -17.49
C GLY A 207 19.93 -9.78 -18.90
N ASP A 208 18.90 -9.00 -19.18
CA ASP A 208 18.85 -8.15 -20.36
C ASP A 208 18.80 -6.68 -19.93
N SER A 209 19.81 -5.92 -20.34
CA SER A 209 20.09 -4.53 -19.97
C SER A 209 19.23 -3.51 -20.74
N SER A 210 18.12 -3.93 -21.35
CA SER A 210 17.31 -3.10 -22.25
C SER A 210 15.90 -2.77 -21.75
N SER A 211 15.45 -3.27 -20.59
CA SER A 211 14.10 -2.98 -20.08
C SER A 211 14.16 -2.22 -18.76
N TRP A 212 13.54 -1.05 -18.71
CA TRP A 212 13.35 -0.21 -17.53
C TRP A 212 12.76 -1.00 -16.36
N LYS A 213 13.57 -1.28 -15.33
CA LYS A 213 13.13 -1.97 -14.11
C LYS A 213 13.14 -0.99 -12.94
N GLY A 214 12.12 -1.04 -12.10
CA GLY A 214 11.99 -0.22 -10.88
C GLY A 214 10.56 0.13 -10.44
N TRP A 215 9.54 -0.11 -11.28
CA TRP A 215 8.19 0.45 -11.06
C TRP A 215 7.05 -0.49 -11.49
N GLY A 216 7.21 -1.80 -11.32
CA GLY A 216 6.28 -2.82 -11.86
C GLY A 216 4.81 -2.64 -11.47
N HIS A 217 4.51 -2.07 -10.30
CA HIS A 217 3.14 -1.83 -9.85
C HIS A 217 2.51 -0.56 -10.41
N VAL A 218 3.32 0.44 -10.74
CA VAL A 218 2.85 1.71 -11.32
C VAL A 218 2.67 1.57 -12.84
N ARG A 219 3.44 0.68 -13.48
CA ARG A 219 3.26 0.33 -14.89
C ARG A 219 1.86 -0.20 -15.23
N TRP A 220 1.21 -0.90 -14.30
CA TRP A 220 -0.17 -1.38 -14.51
C TRP A 220 -1.18 -0.24 -14.67
N PHE A 221 -0.98 0.85 -13.94
CA PHE A 221 -1.84 2.00 -14.14
C PHE A 221 -1.72 2.49 -15.59
N ILE A 222 -0.47 2.58 -16.07
CA ILE A 222 -0.04 3.07 -17.40
C ILE A 222 -0.67 2.32 -18.57
N GLU A 223 -0.94 1.03 -18.42
CA GLU A 223 -1.27 0.19 -19.58
C GLU A 223 -2.69 -0.40 -19.58
N GLU A 224 -3.39 -0.57 -18.44
CA GLU A 224 -4.59 -1.44 -18.41
C GLU A 224 -5.84 -0.93 -17.65
N VAL A 225 -5.76 0.15 -16.86
CA VAL A 225 -6.95 0.76 -16.22
C VAL A 225 -7.77 1.63 -17.18
N PRO A 226 -7.17 2.43 -18.09
CA PRO A 226 -7.91 3.24 -19.05
C PRO A 226 -8.46 2.44 -20.23
N ALA A 227 -7.80 1.33 -20.58
CA ALA A 227 -8.17 0.52 -21.75
C ALA A 227 -9.48 -0.30 -21.55
N GLY A 228 -10.00 -0.37 -20.32
CA GLY A 228 -11.29 -1.01 -20.02
C GLY A 228 -12.46 -0.03 -19.85
N ALA A 229 -12.20 1.28 -19.87
CA ALA A 229 -13.21 2.33 -19.72
C ALA A 229 -13.56 3.04 -21.05
N ALA A 230 -13.04 2.54 -22.18
CA ALA A 230 -13.28 3.06 -23.54
C ALA A 230 -14.00 2.03 -24.41
#